data_AF-A0A3M3YF58-F1
#
_entry.id   AF-A0A3M3YF58-F1
#
_cell.length_a   1.000
_cell.length_b   1.000
_cell.length_c   1.000
_cell.angle_alpha   90.00
_cell.angle_beta   90.00
_cell.angle_gamma   90.00
#
_symmetry.space_group_name_H-M   'P 1'
#
loop_
_entity.id
_entity.type
_entity.pdbx_description
1 polymer ?
#
loop_
_entity_poly.entity_id
_entity_poly.type
_entity_poly.pdbx_seq_one_letter_code
_entity_poly.pdbx_strand_id
1 'polypeptide(L)' 'MNFPTSNVLTFEDLQRITGYQRRSDVERSLFTQGIRMFRGRTGPWTTLDLIHHAAGMESVTSERYDTNIL' A
#
# COMPACT_ATOMS: atom_id res chain seq x y z
N MET A 1 -19.18 -0.98 -12.00
CA MET A 1 -18.30 -2.11 -11.62
C MET A 1 -17.59 -1.71 -10.34
N ASN A 2 -18.01 -2.26 -9.20
CA ASN A 2 -17.41 -1.97 -7.91
C ASN A 2 -16.31 -3.02 -7.70
N PHE A 3 -15.09 -2.74 -8.16
CA PHE A 3 -13.95 -3.53 -7.73
C PHE A 3 -13.82 -3.27 -6.23
N PRO A 4 -13.84 -4.28 -5.33
CA PRO A 4 -13.40 -4.04 -3.97
C PRO A 4 -12.00 -3.46 -4.12
N THR A 5 -11.85 -2.18 -3.78
CA THR A 5 -10.55 -1.53 -3.74
C THR A 5 -9.79 -2.21 -2.62
N SER A 6 -9.20 -3.36 -2.94
CA SER A 6 -8.24 -4.00 -2.08
C SER A 6 -7.19 -2.94 -1.84
N ASN A 7 -7.21 -2.33 -0.65
CA ASN A 7 -6.24 -1.30 -0.27
C ASN A 7 -4.82 -1.86 -0.26
N VAL A 8 -4.61 -3.14 -0.56
CA VAL A 8 -3.34 -3.84 -0.69
C VAL A 8 -2.81 -3.71 -2.12
N LEU A 9 -1.58 -3.21 -2.24
CA LEU A 9 -0.81 -3.19 -3.47
C LEU A 9 0.21 -4.32 -3.44
N THR A 10 0.09 -5.23 -4.40
CA THR A 10 0.98 -6.39 -4.53
C THR A 10 2.31 -6.01 -5.18
N PHE A 11 3.27 -6.93 -5.20
CA PHE A 11 4.54 -6.69 -5.88
C PHE A 11 4.35 -6.32 -7.36
N GLU A 12 3.43 -6.97 -8.06
CA GLU A 12 3.16 -6.70 -9.47
C GLU A 12 2.59 -5.28 -9.69
N ASP A 13 1.70 -4.83 -8.80
CA ASP A 13 1.17 -3.47 -8.84
C ASP A 13 2.27 -2.45 -8.58
N LEU A 14 3.14 -2.72 -7.59
CA LEU A 14 4.27 -1.87 -7.26
C LEU A 14 5.28 -1.79 -8.41
N GLN A 15 5.51 -2.87 -9.15
CA GLN A 15 6.34 -2.85 -10.36
C GLN A 15 5.74 -1.95 -11.45
N ARG A 16 4.41 -2.01 -11.66
CA ARG A 16 3.72 -1.13 -12.63
C ARG A 16 3.77 0.34 -12.24
N ILE A 17 3.59 0.65 -10.95
CA ILE A 17 3.58 2.02 -10.42
C ILE A 17 4.98 2.63 -10.46
N THR A 18 5.99 1.88 -10.03
CA THR A 18 7.37 2.38 -9.92
C THR A 18 8.16 2.25 -11.22
N GLY A 19 7.72 1.39 -12.14
CA GLY A 19 8.46 1.04 -13.36
C GLY A 19 9.63 0.08 -13.14
N TYR A 20 9.91 -0.32 -11.90
CA TYR A 20 11.03 -1.21 -11.60
C TYR A 20 10.63 -2.69 -11.75
N GLN A 21 11.52 -3.46 -12.39
CA GLN A 21 11.35 -4.91 -12.56
C GLN A 21 11.94 -5.69 -11.38
N ARG A 22 13.05 -5.23 -10.80
CA ARG A 22 13.73 -5.98 -9.74
C ARG A 22 13.11 -5.68 -8.38
N ARG A 23 12.96 -6.74 -7.58
CA ARG A 23 12.47 -6.65 -6.21
C ARG A 23 13.27 -5.67 -5.36
N SER A 24 14.60 -5.71 -5.46
CA SER A 24 15.50 -4.81 -4.71
C SER A 24 15.24 -3.34 -5.02
N ASP A 25 14.93 -3.02 -6.28
CA ASP A 25 14.77 -1.65 -6.74
C ASP A 25 13.42 -1.09 -6.28
N VAL A 26 12.36 -1.92 -6.34
CA VAL A 26 11.05 -1.60 -5.75
C VAL A 26 11.17 -1.40 -4.23
N GLU A 27 11.80 -2.34 -3.53
CA GLU A 27 11.99 -2.24 -2.07
C GLU A 27 12.76 -0.97 -1.68
N ARG A 28 13.83 -0.65 -2.42
CA ARG A 28 14.61 0.57 -2.20
C ARG A 28 13.79 1.82 -2.46
N SER A 29 13.03 1.87 -3.56
CA SER A 29 12.18 3.01 -3.90
C SER A 29 11.16 3.29 -2.81
N LEU A 30 10.44 2.26 -2.34
CA LEU A 30 9.45 2.40 -1.29
C LEU A 30 10.09 2.89 0.02
N PHE A 31 11.23 2.31 0.38
CA PHE A 31 11.98 2.73 1.57
C PHE A 31 12.46 4.19 1.47
N THR A 32 13.01 4.60 0.33
CA THR A 32 13.46 5.99 0.10
C THR A 32 12.30 6.99 0.15
N GLN A 33 11.10 6.59 -0.25
CA GLN A 33 9.88 7.40 -0.16
C GLN A 33 9.25 7.38 1.25
N GLY A 34 9.81 6.64 2.21
CA GLY A 34 9.26 6.52 3.56
C GLY A 34 8.01 5.62 3.63
N ILE A 35 7.70 4.89 2.57
CA ILE A 35 6.56 3.98 2.52
C ILE A 35 6.89 2.71 3.28
N ARG A 36 6.05 2.37 4.27
CA ARG A 36 6.15 1.07 4.95
C ARG A 36 5.71 -0.04 4.00
N MET A 37 6.46 -1.13 3.98
CA MET A 37 6.17 -2.30 3.15
C MET A 37 6.35 -3.58 3.96
N PHE A 38 5.62 -4.61 3.57
CA PHE A 38 5.70 -5.95 4.13
C PHE A 38 6.32 -6.90 3.11
N ARG A 39 7.11 -7.86 3.59
CA ARG A 39 7.72 -8.88 2.73
C ARG A 39 6.85 -10.14 2.75
N GLY A 40 6.19 -10.42 1.64
CA GLY A 40 5.38 -11.62 1.45
C GLY A 40 6.10 -12.68 0.60
N ARG A 41 5.43 -13.84 0.44
CA ARG A 41 5.89 -14.95 -0.42
C ARG A 41 6.05 -14.52 -1.88
N THR A 42 5.20 -13.62 -2.36
CA THR A 42 5.17 -13.12 -3.75
C THR A 42 5.97 -11.83 -3.97
N GLY A 43 6.68 -11.33 -2.95
CA GLY A 43 7.43 -10.07 -3.01
C GLY A 43 6.96 -9.05 -1.98
N PRO A 44 7.50 -7.81 -2.03
CA PRO A 44 7.03 -6.74 -1.19
C PRO A 44 5.60 -6.37 -1.56
N TRP A 45 4.80 -6.07 -0.56
CA TRP A 45 3.47 -5.50 -0.72
C TRP A 45 3.26 -4.41 0.32
N THR A 46 2.36 -3.48 0.03
CA THR A 46 2.01 -2.39 0.96
C THR A 46 0.51 -2.12 0.86
N THR A 47 0.02 -1.11 1.57
CA THR A 47 -1.34 -0.62 1.41
C THR A 47 -1.38 0.83 0.99
N LEU A 48 -2.47 1.24 0.33
CA LEU A 48 -2.73 2.63 -0.02
C LEU A 48 -2.71 3.54 1.21
N ASP A 49 -3.21 3.07 2.36
CA ASP A 49 -3.15 3.83 3.62
C ASP A 49 -1.71 4.14 4.04
N LEU A 50 -0.80 3.17 3.89
CA LEU A 50 0.62 3.37 4.22
C LEU A 50 1.33 4.31 3.23
N ILE A 51 0.90 4.31 1.97
CA ILE A 51 1.36 5.26 0.96
C ILE A 51 0.86 6.67 1.29
N HIS A 52 -0.44 6.83 1.57
CA HIS A 52 -1.03 8.12 1.96
C HIS A 52 -0.34 8.67 3.22
N HIS A 53 -0.12 7.82 4.22
CA HIS A 53 0.60 8.19 5.42
C HIS A 53 2.04 8.65 5.12
N ALA A 54 2.76 7.95 4.24
CA ALA A 54 4.12 8.36 3.82
C ALA A 54 4.13 9.67 3.02
N ALA A 55 3.05 9.94 2.27
CA ALA A 55 2.83 11.19 1.56
C ALA A 55 2.38 12.35 2.46
N GLY A 56 2.21 12.13 3.77
CA GLY A 56 1.71 13.14 4.71
C GLY A 56 0.23 13.48 4.50
N MET A 57 -0.51 12.63 3.79
CA MET A 57 -1.95 12.76 3.62
C MET A 57 -2.63 12.08 4.81
N GLU A 58 -3.59 12.77 5.43
CA GLU A 58 -4.49 12.09 6.36
C GLU A 58 -5.25 11.02 5.58
N SER A 59 -5.03 9.75 5.94
CA SER A 59 -5.77 8.64 5.37
C SER A 59 -7.25 8.94 5.50
N VAL A 60 -7.97 8.99 4.37
CA VAL A 60 -9.44 9.12 4.33
C VAL A 60 -10.05 7.79 4.72
N THR A 61 -9.72 7.33 5.92
CA THR A 61 -10.31 6.15 6.55
C THR A 61 -10.98 6.65 7.82
N SER A 62 -11.96 7.55 7.61
CA SER A 62 -13.09 7.69 8.51
C SER A 62 -14.02 6.50 8.30
N GLU A 63 -13.52 5.28 8.47
CA GLU A 63 -14.41 4.20 8.90
C GLU A 63 -14.55 4.37 10.40
N ARG A 64 -15.53 5.20 10.78
CA ARG A 64 -16.15 5.09 12.08
C ARG A 64 -16.55 3.63 12.21
N TYR A 65 -15.80 2.86 13.00
CA TYR A 65 -16.38 1.70 13.67
C TYR A 65 -17.45 2.28 14.61
N ASP A 66 -18.63 2.58 14.05
CA ASP A 66 -19.82 2.80 14.84
C ASP A 66 -19.99 1.53 15.65
N THR A 67 -19.71 1.64 16.95
CA THR A 67 -19.92 0.58 17.93
C THR A 67 -21.42 0.52 18.19
N ASN A 68 -22.19 0.19 17.16
CA ASN A 68 -23.58 -0.22 17.29
C ASN A 68 -23.60 -1.74 17.22
N ILE A 69 -23.04 -2.35 18.26
CA ILE A 69 -23.33 -3.74 18.60
C ILE A 69 -24.63 -3.67 19.40
N LEU A 70 -25.74 -3.98 18.73
CA LEU A 70 -27.06 -4.24 19.33
C LEU A 70 -27.21 -5.73 19.64
#